data_AF-M3K2V1-F1
#
_entry.id   AF-M3K2V1-F1
#
_cell.length_a   1.000
_cell.length_b   1.000
_cell.length_c   1.000
_cell.angle_alpha   90.00
_cell.angle_beta   90.00
_cell.angle_gamma   90.00
#
_symmetry.space_group_name_H-M   'P 1'
#
loop_
_entity.id
_entity.type
_entity.pdbx_description
1 polymer ?
#
loop_
_entity_poly.entity_id
_entity_poly.type
_entity_poly.pdbx_seq_one_letter_code
_entity_poly.pdbx_strand_id
1 'polypeptide(L)'
;MSLDQFFVSIKDDIEQLNRKSSLQEIEHQFDLTLIPYKSIINEWINCSPTHLSSSIIEKGASGQTIYENYHKYKSLILDLDCKPSQKERFLSKFLEDSIYILVANRYFLSIANGFITDPIEIPMITNTVSDVGVIMNPNEVAEILFLDKIDYQSYLLALLRLVDTIVEYTTTTVINESVGSSGAKSANYSISIINSQIVSKLQNGFQLLDLKNDMLRKRYDSLKYNSQRLNKIVYDLSLRNLITTKGEVI
;
A
#
# COMPACT_ATOMS: atom_id res chain seq x y z
N MET A 1 44.67 10.46 24.96
CA MET A 1 43.47 9.90 25.61
C MET A 1 43.90 9.29 26.91
N SER A 2 43.34 9.72 28.05
CA SER A 2 43.57 9.02 29.31
C SER A 2 42.91 7.63 29.28
N LEU A 3 43.40 6.70 30.10
CA LEU A 3 42.79 5.37 30.24
C LEU A 3 41.29 5.47 30.59
N ASP A 4 40.91 6.44 31.42
CA ASP A 4 39.50 6.69 31.75
C ASP A 4 38.68 7.16 30.55
N GLN A 5 39.22 8.05 29.71
CA GLN A 5 38.54 8.48 28.47
C GLN A 5 38.36 7.33 27.47
N PHE A 6 39.30 6.37 27.45
CA PHE A 6 39.19 5.17 26.63
C PHE A 6 38.08 4.23 27.10
N PHE A 7 37.98 3.96 28.41
CA PHE A 7 36.91 3.11 28.94
C PHE A 7 35.52 3.76 28.85
N VAL A 8 35.43 5.09 28.97
CA VAL A 8 34.18 5.82 28.71
C VAL A 8 33.75 5.67 27.25
N SER A 9 34.67 5.85 26.29
CA SER A 9 34.38 5.63 24.86
C SER A 9 33.89 4.21 24.57
N ILE A 10 34.53 3.19 25.13
CA ILE A 10 34.10 1.79 24.94
C ILE A 10 32.72 1.54 25.55
N LYS A 11 32.45 2.10 26.74
CA LYS A 11 31.13 1.98 27.38
C LYS A 11 30.04 2.62 26.52
N ASP A 12 30.30 3.81 25.98
CA ASP A 12 29.39 4.51 25.08
C ASP A 12 29.15 3.71 23.79
N ASP A 13 30.20 3.10 23.22
CA ASP A 13 30.09 2.24 22.03
C ASP A 13 29.27 0.97 22.29
N ILE A 14 29.46 0.32 23.45
CA ILE A 14 28.68 -0.85 23.88
C ILE A 14 27.21 -0.47 24.12
N GLU A 15 26.95 0.66 24.77
CA GLU A 15 25.59 1.17 24.96
C GLU A 15 24.92 1.50 23.62
N GLN A 16 25.63 2.11 22.67
CA GLN A 16 25.11 2.36 21.32
C GLN A 16 24.80 1.07 20.56
N LEU A 17 25.65 0.04 20.68
CA LEU A 17 25.41 -1.28 20.09
C LEU A 17 24.15 -1.94 20.66
N ASN A 18 23.96 -1.91 21.99
CA ASN A 18 22.77 -2.46 22.65
C ASN A 18 21.49 -1.68 22.32
N ARG A 19 21.57 -0.36 22.12
CA ARG A 19 20.42 0.46 21.68
C ARG A 19 20.04 0.15 20.22
N LYS A 20 21.04 -0.07 19.35
CA LYS A 20 20.81 -0.42 17.94
C LYS A 20 20.17 -1.81 17.80
N SER A 21 20.59 -2.79 18.59
CA SER A 21 19.93 -4.10 18.63
C SER A 21 18.48 -4.00 19.14
N SER A 22 18.23 -3.16 20.16
CA SER A 22 16.88 -2.91 20.68
C SER A 22 15.95 -2.27 19.64
N LEU A 23 16.44 -1.30 18.85
CA LEU A 23 15.66 -0.68 17.77
C LEU A 23 15.31 -1.69 16.66
N GLN A 24 16.29 -2.50 16.25
CA GLN A 24 16.07 -3.55 15.25
C GLN A 24 15.09 -4.62 15.74
N GLU A 25 15.13 -4.95 17.02
CA GLU A 25 14.17 -5.88 17.61
C GLU A 25 12.75 -5.31 17.56
N ILE A 26 12.55 -4.04 17.95
CA ILE A 26 11.22 -3.39 17.87
C ILE A 26 10.72 -3.34 16.42
N GLU A 27 11.58 -2.99 15.47
CA GLU A 27 11.24 -3.03 14.03
C GLU A 27 10.82 -4.43 13.59
N HIS A 28 11.60 -5.45 13.96
CA HIS A 28 11.28 -6.83 13.63
C HIS A 28 9.93 -7.25 14.22
N GLN A 29 9.70 -6.95 15.50
CA GLN A 29 8.43 -7.26 16.17
C GLN A 29 7.24 -6.54 15.53
N PHE A 30 7.40 -5.27 15.13
CA PHE A 30 6.38 -4.55 14.37
C PHE A 30 6.11 -5.22 13.03
N ASP A 31 7.16 -5.55 12.26
CA ASP A 31 7.03 -6.22 10.98
C ASP A 31 6.30 -7.57 11.11
N LEU A 32 6.57 -8.35 12.17
CA LEU A 32 5.86 -9.60 12.48
C LEU A 32 4.35 -9.37 12.64
N THR A 33 3.93 -8.27 13.28
CA THR A 33 2.49 -7.96 13.42
C THR A 33 1.79 -7.69 12.09
N LEU A 34 2.54 -7.28 11.07
CA LEU A 34 2.01 -6.97 9.75
C LEU A 34 2.06 -8.16 8.77
N ILE A 35 2.80 -9.23 9.08
CA ILE A 35 2.90 -10.42 8.23
C ILE A 35 1.54 -11.00 7.84
N PRO A 36 0.57 -11.17 8.75
CA PRO A 36 -0.74 -11.73 8.39
C PRO A 36 -1.44 -10.90 7.31
N TYR A 37 -1.41 -9.57 7.43
CA TYR A 37 -2.02 -8.67 6.45
C TYR A 37 -1.29 -8.66 5.11
N LYS A 38 0.05 -8.69 5.13
CA LYS A 38 0.86 -8.82 3.90
C LYS A 38 0.56 -10.15 3.19
N SER A 39 0.40 -11.24 3.95
CA SER A 39 0.02 -12.56 3.41
C SER A 39 -1.38 -12.55 2.80
N ILE A 40 -2.35 -11.90 3.44
CA ILE A 40 -3.72 -11.76 2.93
C ILE A 40 -3.75 -10.92 1.65
N ILE A 41 -3.00 -9.80 1.60
CA ILE A 41 -2.85 -9.01 0.37
C ILE A 41 -2.28 -9.88 -0.75
N ASN A 42 -1.26 -10.70 -0.48
CA ASN A 42 -0.72 -11.63 -1.47
C ASN A 42 -1.73 -12.70 -1.90
N GLU A 43 -2.59 -13.19 -1.00
CA GLU A 43 -3.70 -14.08 -1.33
C GLU A 43 -4.67 -13.38 -2.30
N TRP A 44 -5.06 -12.14 -2.03
CA TRP A 44 -5.93 -11.35 -2.89
C TRP A 44 -5.31 -11.03 -4.25
N ILE A 45 -3.99 -10.78 -4.32
CA ILE A 45 -3.27 -10.58 -5.59
C ILE A 45 -3.46 -11.79 -6.52
N ASN A 46 -3.59 -12.99 -5.96
CA ASN A 46 -3.74 -14.24 -6.71
C ASN A 46 -5.21 -14.64 -6.94
N CYS A 47 -6.16 -13.87 -6.42
CA CYS A 47 -7.60 -14.14 -6.53
C CYS A 47 -8.22 -13.36 -7.70
N SER A 48 -9.01 -14.02 -8.54
CA SER A 48 -9.72 -13.33 -9.62
C SER A 48 -10.72 -12.29 -9.08
N PRO A 49 -10.92 -11.14 -9.75
CA PRO A 49 -11.83 -10.09 -9.30
C PRO A 49 -13.24 -10.57 -8.89
N THR A 50 -13.85 -11.47 -9.67
CA THR A 50 -15.19 -12.04 -9.38
C THR A 50 -15.26 -12.93 -8.14
N HIS A 51 -14.11 -13.37 -7.60
CA HIS A 51 -14.03 -14.23 -6.42
C HIS A 51 -13.52 -13.49 -5.17
N LEU A 52 -13.09 -12.24 -5.29
CA LEU A 52 -12.56 -11.46 -4.17
C LEU A 52 -13.56 -11.30 -3.01
N SER A 53 -14.85 -11.12 -3.30
CA SER A 53 -15.90 -10.88 -2.29
C SER A 53 -15.94 -11.97 -1.21
N SER A 54 -15.76 -13.23 -1.62
CA SER A 54 -15.72 -14.38 -0.70
C SER A 54 -14.48 -14.42 0.20
N SER A 55 -13.38 -13.77 -0.19
CA SER A 55 -12.11 -13.77 0.56
C SER A 55 -11.97 -12.58 1.52
N ILE A 56 -12.59 -11.43 1.21
CA ILE A 56 -12.33 -10.17 1.92
C ILE A 56 -13.12 -10.06 3.23
N ILE A 57 -14.38 -10.51 3.27
CA ILE A 57 -15.32 -10.27 4.37
C ILE A 57 -14.79 -10.79 5.73
N GLU A 58 -13.97 -11.85 5.73
CA GLU A 58 -13.44 -12.45 6.96
C GLU A 58 -11.96 -12.13 7.25
N LYS A 59 -11.19 -11.72 6.23
CA LYS A 59 -9.72 -11.64 6.32
C LYS A 59 -9.15 -10.22 6.28
N GLY A 60 -9.97 -9.20 6.04
CA GLY A 60 -9.50 -7.81 5.98
C GLY A 60 -8.89 -7.30 7.28
N ALA A 61 -7.83 -6.50 7.17
CA ALA A 61 -7.30 -5.73 8.29
C ALA A 61 -8.33 -4.73 8.83
N SER A 62 -8.68 -4.85 10.12
CA SER A 62 -9.45 -3.84 10.82
C SER A 62 -8.61 -2.58 11.05
N GLY A 63 -9.19 -1.41 10.78
CA GLY A 63 -8.54 -0.12 11.08
C GLY A 63 -8.12 -0.01 12.55
N GLN A 64 -8.93 -0.54 13.46
CA GLN A 64 -8.64 -0.57 14.90
C GLN A 64 -7.36 -1.36 15.21
N THR A 65 -7.16 -2.52 14.59
CA THR A 65 -5.98 -3.35 14.87
C THR A 65 -4.70 -2.71 14.33
N ILE A 66 -4.78 -2.04 13.16
CA ILE A 66 -3.64 -1.29 12.63
C ILE A 66 -3.31 -0.08 13.52
N TYR A 67 -4.32 0.61 14.02
CA TYR A 67 -4.17 1.68 15.01
C TYR A 67 -3.47 1.18 16.28
N GLU A 68 -3.96 0.11 16.89
CA GLU A 68 -3.40 -0.47 18.12
C GLU A 68 -1.93 -0.88 17.94
N ASN A 69 -1.62 -1.56 16.84
CA ASN A 69 -0.26 -1.95 16.52
C ASN A 69 0.63 -0.72 16.33
N TYR A 70 0.22 0.24 15.50
CA TYR A 70 1.02 1.45 15.25
C TYR A 70 1.33 2.21 16.54
N HIS A 71 0.34 2.48 17.39
CA HIS A 71 0.55 3.25 18.62
C HIS A 71 1.34 2.49 19.68
N LYS A 72 1.15 1.17 19.80
CA LYS A 72 1.97 0.33 20.67
C LYS A 72 3.46 0.49 20.34
N TYR A 73 3.83 0.29 19.08
CA TYR A 73 5.25 0.34 18.68
C TYR A 73 5.78 1.78 18.58
N LYS A 74 4.92 2.77 18.28
CA LYS A 74 5.26 4.19 18.39
C LYS A 74 5.68 4.56 19.81
N SER A 75 4.91 4.15 20.83
CA SER A 75 5.27 4.41 22.23
C SER A 75 6.62 3.80 22.58
N LEU A 76 6.84 2.53 22.21
CA LEU A 76 8.10 1.83 22.48
C LEU A 76 9.32 2.54 21.85
N ILE A 77 9.18 3.09 20.63
CA ILE A 77 10.25 3.87 19.98
C ILE A 77 10.48 5.22 20.68
N LEU A 78 9.41 5.88 21.14
CA LEU A 78 9.51 7.16 21.84
C LEU A 78 10.20 7.01 23.19
N ASP A 79 9.93 5.92 23.90
CA ASP A 79 10.50 5.62 25.23
C ASP A 79 11.98 5.21 25.19
N LEU A 80 12.48 4.73 24.03
CA LEU A 80 13.88 4.38 23.88
C LEU A 80 14.81 5.60 23.91
N ASP A 81 15.94 5.51 24.60
CA ASP A 81 16.96 6.56 24.58
C ASP A 81 17.87 6.43 23.34
N CYS A 82 17.47 7.05 22.23
CA CYS A 82 18.22 7.05 20.97
C CYS A 82 18.11 8.40 20.23
N LYS A 83 18.95 8.58 19.20
CA LYS A 83 19.04 9.85 18.46
C LYS A 83 17.68 10.20 17.83
N PRO A 84 17.24 11.48 17.87
CA PRO A 84 15.95 11.89 17.29
C PRO A 84 15.78 11.47 15.83
N SER A 85 16.83 11.57 15.02
CA SER A 85 16.82 11.16 13.60
C SER A 85 16.63 9.65 13.39
N GLN A 86 17.06 8.83 14.36
CA GLN A 86 16.80 7.38 14.30
C GLN A 86 15.33 7.11 14.61
N LYS A 87 14.79 7.72 15.68
CA LYS A 87 13.37 7.58 16.03
C LYS A 87 12.48 7.96 14.86
N GLU A 88 12.72 9.13 14.27
CA GLU A 88 11.94 9.65 13.13
C GLU A 88 11.94 8.67 11.96
N ARG A 89 13.09 8.09 11.61
CA ARG A 89 13.18 7.09 10.54
C ARG A 89 12.29 5.86 10.80
N PHE A 90 12.31 5.31 12.00
CA PHE A 90 11.47 4.15 12.34
C PHE A 90 9.99 4.52 12.38
N LEU A 91 9.65 5.67 12.96
CA LEU A 91 8.27 6.16 13.02
C LEU A 91 7.69 6.41 11.63
N SER A 92 8.45 7.02 10.71
CA SER A 92 8.04 7.21 9.32
C SER A 92 7.87 5.88 8.59
N LYS A 93 8.74 4.89 8.83
CA LYS A 93 8.59 3.53 8.27
C LYS A 93 7.33 2.84 8.81
N PHE A 94 7.14 2.84 10.13
CA PHE A 94 5.97 2.20 10.74
C PHE A 94 4.67 2.85 10.26
N LEU A 95 4.66 4.18 10.16
CA LEU A 95 3.53 4.91 9.61
C LEU A 95 3.29 4.55 8.13
N GLU A 96 4.33 4.56 7.28
CA GLU A 96 4.21 4.16 5.87
C GLU A 96 3.66 2.73 5.74
N ASP A 97 4.18 1.77 6.51
CA ASP A 97 3.75 0.38 6.50
C ASP A 97 2.30 0.22 6.96
N SER A 98 1.89 0.93 8.02
CA SER A 98 0.50 0.95 8.49
C SER A 98 -0.45 1.55 7.44
N ILE A 99 -0.08 2.67 6.83
CA ILE A 99 -0.87 3.30 5.77
C ILE A 99 -0.99 2.35 4.57
N TYR A 100 0.11 1.72 4.16
CA TYR A 100 0.11 0.77 3.03
C TYR A 100 -0.92 -0.35 3.23
N ILE A 101 -0.97 -0.96 4.43
CA ILE A 101 -1.94 -2.01 4.72
C ILE A 101 -3.38 -1.48 4.62
N LEU A 102 -3.65 -0.29 5.15
CA LEU A 102 -4.98 0.33 5.10
C LEU A 102 -5.42 0.62 3.66
N VAL A 103 -4.55 1.24 2.85
CA VAL A 103 -4.90 1.61 1.47
C VAL A 103 -5.00 0.38 0.55
N ALA A 104 -4.16 -0.64 0.74
CA ALA A 104 -4.24 -1.88 -0.01
C ALA A 104 -5.53 -2.65 0.28
N ASN A 105 -5.90 -2.74 1.56
CA ASN A 105 -7.15 -3.37 1.96
C ASN A 105 -8.37 -2.64 1.39
N ARG A 106 -8.40 -1.30 1.47
CA ARG A 106 -9.45 -0.50 0.86
C ARG A 106 -9.55 -0.70 -0.65
N TYR A 107 -8.41 -0.75 -1.34
CA TYR A 107 -8.39 -1.01 -2.78
C TYR A 107 -9.06 -2.35 -3.11
N PHE A 108 -8.66 -3.45 -2.47
CA PHE A 108 -9.24 -4.77 -2.75
C PHE A 108 -10.73 -4.84 -2.39
N LEU A 109 -11.14 -4.23 -1.28
CA LEU A 109 -12.56 -4.14 -0.91
C LEU A 109 -13.37 -3.39 -1.97
N SER A 110 -12.85 -2.28 -2.48
CA SER A 110 -13.51 -1.47 -3.51
C SER A 110 -13.63 -2.24 -4.83
N ILE A 111 -12.57 -2.96 -5.24
CA ILE A 111 -12.62 -3.85 -6.42
C ILE A 111 -13.66 -4.95 -6.22
N ALA A 112 -13.65 -5.62 -5.07
CA ALA A 112 -14.60 -6.69 -4.80
C ALA A 112 -16.05 -6.21 -4.87
N ASN A 113 -16.33 -5.01 -4.34
CA ASN A 113 -17.66 -4.42 -4.37
C ASN A 113 -18.08 -4.03 -5.79
N GLY A 114 -17.21 -3.39 -6.58
CA GLY A 114 -17.58 -2.98 -7.93
C GLY A 114 -17.78 -4.15 -8.90
N PHE A 115 -17.09 -5.27 -8.68
CA PHE A 115 -17.29 -6.49 -9.49
C PHE A 115 -18.58 -7.27 -9.15
N ILE A 116 -19.41 -6.78 -8.21
CA ILE A 116 -20.75 -7.32 -7.94
C ILE A 116 -21.78 -6.77 -8.94
N THR A 117 -21.56 -5.59 -9.51
CA THR A 117 -22.51 -4.91 -10.40
C THR A 117 -22.07 -4.94 -11.87
N ASP A 118 -23.03 -4.83 -12.79
CA ASP A 118 -22.79 -4.61 -14.22
C ASP A 118 -23.64 -3.39 -14.68
N PRO A 119 -23.03 -2.25 -15.05
CA PRO A 119 -21.59 -2.02 -15.26
C PRO A 119 -20.75 -2.04 -13.98
N ILE A 120 -19.44 -2.26 -14.14
CA ILE A 120 -18.47 -2.21 -13.03
C ILE A 120 -18.10 -0.74 -12.82
N GLU A 121 -18.59 -0.16 -11.74
CA GLU A 121 -18.31 1.22 -11.36
C GLU A 121 -17.48 1.24 -10.08
N ILE A 122 -16.35 1.95 -10.12
CA ILE A 122 -15.40 2.00 -9.02
C ILE A 122 -15.20 3.46 -8.61
N PRO A 123 -15.71 3.89 -7.45
CA PRO A 123 -15.49 5.25 -6.95
C PRO A 123 -13.99 5.47 -6.67
N MET A 124 -13.43 6.56 -7.20
CA MET A 124 -12.03 6.90 -6.96
C MET A 124 -11.80 7.42 -5.54
N ILE A 125 -12.71 8.30 -5.08
CA ILE A 125 -12.66 8.99 -3.80
C ILE A 125 -13.96 8.75 -3.03
N THR A 126 -13.90 8.82 -1.70
CA THR A 126 -15.09 8.72 -0.86
C THR A 126 -15.98 9.92 -1.06
N ASN A 127 -17.21 9.71 -1.56
CA ASN A 127 -18.22 10.76 -1.67
C ASN A 127 -19.24 10.71 -0.52
N THR A 128 -19.57 9.50 -0.06
CA THR A 128 -20.52 9.28 1.05
C THR A 128 -20.05 8.12 1.93
N VAL A 129 -20.66 7.95 3.10
CA VAL A 129 -20.34 6.84 4.03
C VAL A 129 -20.61 5.47 3.38
N SER A 130 -21.57 5.39 2.45
CA SER A 130 -21.89 4.18 1.69
C SER A 130 -21.10 4.03 0.39
N ASP A 131 -20.48 5.11 -0.10
CA ASP A 131 -19.74 5.17 -1.36
C ASP A 131 -18.27 5.49 -1.07
N VAL A 132 -17.59 4.47 -0.55
CA VAL A 132 -16.19 4.53 -0.15
C VAL A 132 -15.31 4.32 -1.38
N GLY A 133 -14.48 5.32 -1.69
CA GLY A 133 -13.59 5.28 -2.84
C GLY A 133 -12.39 4.37 -2.64
N VAL A 134 -11.77 3.96 -3.75
CA VAL A 134 -10.54 3.16 -3.79
C VAL A 134 -9.40 3.81 -3.02
N ILE A 135 -9.20 5.12 -3.21
CA ILE A 135 -8.10 5.83 -2.58
C ILE A 135 -8.57 6.36 -1.23
N MET A 136 -7.97 5.84 -0.16
CA MET A 136 -8.09 6.43 1.17
C MET A 136 -7.41 7.79 1.17
N ASN A 137 -8.14 8.85 1.47
CA ASN A 137 -7.58 10.18 1.53
C ASN A 137 -6.78 10.39 2.85
N PRO A 138 -5.91 11.42 2.91
CA PRO A 138 -5.10 11.70 4.10
C PRO A 138 -5.90 11.91 5.40
N ASN A 139 -7.11 12.46 5.31
CA ASN A 139 -7.95 12.70 6.49
C ASN A 139 -8.53 11.40 7.03
N GLU A 140 -9.00 10.50 6.16
CA GLU A 140 -9.47 9.17 6.55
C GLU A 140 -8.37 8.36 7.23
N VAL A 141 -7.13 8.44 6.72
CA VAL A 141 -5.96 7.81 7.35
C VAL A 141 -5.71 8.40 8.73
N ALA A 142 -5.75 9.73 8.86
CA ALA A 142 -5.54 10.41 10.14
C ALA A 142 -6.62 10.08 11.16
N GLU A 143 -7.87 9.95 10.74
CA GLU A 143 -8.99 9.53 11.58
C GLU A 143 -8.81 8.09 12.07
N ILE A 144 -8.50 7.14 11.18
CA ILE A 144 -8.30 5.72 11.55
C ILE A 144 -7.11 5.55 12.50
N LEU A 145 -5.99 6.23 12.21
CA LEU A 145 -4.77 6.11 12.99
C LEU A 145 -4.70 7.12 14.15
N PHE A 146 -5.74 7.93 14.37
CA PHE A 146 -5.80 8.97 15.40
C PHE A 146 -4.54 9.85 15.43
N LEU A 147 -4.21 10.45 14.28
CA LEU A 147 -3.03 11.29 14.09
C LEU A 147 -3.41 12.77 14.15
N ASP A 148 -2.67 13.54 14.95
CA ASP A 148 -2.84 15.01 14.99
C ASP A 148 -2.51 15.68 13.65
N LYS A 149 -1.51 15.13 12.95
CA LYS A 149 -1.05 15.60 11.64
C LYS A 149 -0.54 14.43 10.83
N ILE A 150 -0.96 14.36 9.57
CA ILE A 150 -0.43 13.36 8.65
C ILE A 150 0.93 13.77 8.08
N ASP A 151 1.86 12.82 8.07
CA ASP A 151 3.07 12.92 7.27
C ASP A 151 2.75 12.54 5.82
N TYR A 152 2.63 13.55 4.97
CA TYR A 152 2.37 13.37 3.54
C TYR A 152 3.45 12.55 2.85
N GLN A 153 4.69 12.54 3.35
CA GLN A 153 5.75 11.72 2.75
C GLN A 153 5.44 10.22 2.91
N SER A 154 5.17 9.76 4.14
CA SER A 154 4.76 8.37 4.40
C SER A 154 3.49 8.00 3.64
N TYR A 155 2.51 8.90 3.55
CA TYR A 155 1.29 8.67 2.78
C TYR A 155 1.57 8.48 1.28
N LEU A 156 2.34 9.38 0.66
CA LEU A 156 2.65 9.31 -0.77
C LEU A 156 3.53 8.09 -1.11
N LEU A 157 4.45 7.71 -0.23
CA LEU A 157 5.24 6.47 -0.38
C LEU A 157 4.34 5.22 -0.31
N ALA A 158 3.38 5.20 0.63
CA ALA A 158 2.40 4.12 0.72
C ALA A 158 1.50 4.03 -0.53
N LEU A 159 1.09 5.17 -1.11
CA LEU A 159 0.36 5.18 -2.38
C LEU A 159 1.19 4.64 -3.56
N LEU A 160 2.49 4.97 -3.62
CA LEU A 160 3.35 4.41 -4.67
C LEU A 160 3.49 2.89 -4.54
N ARG A 161 3.58 2.38 -3.30
CA ARG A 161 3.55 0.93 -3.03
C ARG A 161 2.23 0.29 -3.43
N LEU A 162 1.10 0.97 -3.18
CA LEU A 162 -0.20 0.51 -3.66
C LEU A 162 -0.23 0.38 -5.18
N VAL A 163 0.37 1.31 -5.93
CA VAL A 163 0.45 1.19 -7.39
C VAL A 163 1.22 -0.06 -7.81
N ASP A 164 2.32 -0.39 -7.14
CA ASP A 164 3.06 -1.63 -7.42
C ASP A 164 2.15 -2.85 -7.23
N THR A 165 1.38 -2.90 -6.13
CA THR A 165 0.37 -3.94 -5.86
C THR A 165 -0.71 -4.01 -6.95
N ILE A 166 -1.22 -2.87 -7.42
CA ILE A 166 -2.23 -2.79 -8.48
C ILE A 166 -1.70 -3.37 -9.80
N VAL A 167 -0.45 -3.06 -10.15
CA VAL A 167 0.20 -3.57 -11.37
C VAL A 167 0.44 -5.08 -11.29
N GLU A 168 0.91 -5.55 -10.14
CA GLU A 168 1.08 -6.97 -9.87
C GLU A 168 -0.25 -7.70 -9.98
N TYR A 169 -1.29 -7.21 -9.30
CA TYR A 169 -2.63 -7.78 -9.36
C TYR A 169 -3.19 -7.88 -10.77
N THR A 170 -3.06 -6.80 -11.55
CA THR A 170 -3.51 -6.77 -12.94
C THR A 170 -2.78 -7.81 -13.78
N THR A 171 -1.46 -7.90 -13.63
CA THR A 171 -0.64 -8.86 -14.38
C THR A 171 -1.00 -10.29 -14.01
N THR A 172 -1.07 -10.60 -12.72
CA THR A 172 -1.40 -11.93 -12.20
C THR A 172 -2.79 -12.37 -12.65
N THR A 173 -3.78 -11.47 -12.57
CA THR A 173 -5.13 -11.74 -13.08
C THR A 173 -5.10 -12.09 -14.56
N VAL A 174 -4.44 -11.28 -15.39
CA VAL A 174 -4.37 -11.54 -16.84
C VAL A 174 -3.69 -12.87 -17.15
N ILE A 175 -2.59 -13.19 -16.48
CA ILE A 175 -1.88 -14.46 -16.65
C ILE A 175 -2.79 -15.63 -16.28
N ASN A 176 -3.42 -15.58 -15.09
CA ASN A 176 -4.26 -16.67 -14.60
C ASN A 176 -5.47 -16.90 -15.52
N GLU A 177 -6.11 -15.83 -15.97
CA GLU A 177 -7.23 -15.92 -16.92
C GLU A 177 -6.78 -16.48 -18.28
N SER A 178 -5.62 -16.06 -18.79
CA SER A 178 -5.09 -16.53 -20.07
C SER A 178 -4.59 -17.97 -20.06
N VAL A 179 -4.11 -18.48 -18.92
CA VAL A 179 -3.68 -19.88 -18.78
C VAL A 179 -4.89 -20.80 -18.52
N GLY A 180 -5.89 -20.33 -17.76
CA GLY A 180 -7.07 -21.12 -17.41
C GLY A 180 -8.10 -21.26 -18.53
N SER A 181 -8.10 -20.35 -19.52
CA SER A 181 -9.15 -20.27 -20.54
C SER A 181 -8.59 -20.30 -21.96
N SER A 182 -8.81 -21.42 -22.67
CA SER A 182 -8.60 -21.51 -24.12
C SER A 182 -9.65 -20.68 -24.88
N GLY A 183 -9.51 -19.35 -24.87
CA GLY A 183 -10.33 -18.44 -25.68
C GLY A 183 -11.67 -17.99 -25.08
N ALA A 184 -11.90 -18.19 -23.78
CA ALA A 184 -13.11 -17.68 -23.13
C ALA A 184 -12.96 -16.19 -22.76
N LYS A 185 -13.97 -15.40 -23.13
CA LYS A 185 -14.15 -14.02 -22.68
C LYS A 185 -14.46 -14.03 -21.17
N SER A 186 -13.74 -13.22 -20.39
CA SER A 186 -13.88 -13.17 -18.93
C SER A 186 -14.13 -11.74 -18.47
N ALA A 187 -15.10 -11.56 -17.57
CA ALA A 187 -15.38 -10.26 -16.94
C ALA A 187 -14.15 -9.75 -16.15
N ASN A 188 -13.29 -10.66 -15.69
CA ASN A 188 -12.07 -10.35 -14.94
C ASN A 188 -11.08 -9.49 -15.74
N TYR A 189 -11.07 -9.56 -17.08
CA TYR A 189 -10.20 -8.71 -17.90
C TYR A 189 -10.50 -7.22 -17.77
N SER A 190 -11.70 -6.85 -17.32
CA SER A 190 -12.11 -5.46 -17.07
C SER A 190 -11.25 -4.77 -16.00
N ILE A 191 -10.61 -5.56 -15.12
CA ILE A 191 -9.68 -5.03 -14.11
C ILE A 191 -8.53 -4.24 -14.73
N SER A 192 -8.12 -4.61 -15.95
CA SER A 192 -7.03 -3.94 -16.66
C SER A 192 -7.36 -2.48 -16.98
N ILE A 193 -8.58 -2.19 -17.46
CA ILE A 193 -9.03 -0.82 -17.75
C ILE A 193 -9.21 -0.04 -16.46
N ILE A 194 -9.87 -0.65 -15.46
CA ILE A 194 -10.12 -0.03 -14.14
C ILE A 194 -8.79 0.39 -13.51
N ASN A 195 -7.83 -0.53 -13.40
CA ASN A 195 -6.54 -0.26 -12.79
C ASN A 195 -5.70 0.72 -13.61
N SER A 196 -5.78 0.68 -14.94
CA SER A 196 -5.13 1.69 -15.79
C SER A 196 -5.70 3.09 -15.51
N GLN A 197 -7.01 3.23 -15.36
CA GLN A 197 -7.66 4.50 -15.01
C GLN A 197 -7.26 4.99 -13.61
N ILE A 198 -7.27 4.11 -12.60
CA ILE A 198 -6.83 4.46 -11.22
C ILE A 198 -5.39 4.97 -11.24
N VAL A 199 -4.47 4.20 -11.85
CA VAL A 199 -3.04 4.55 -11.88
C VAL A 199 -2.79 5.81 -12.71
N SER A 200 -3.54 6.05 -13.78
CA SER A 200 -3.46 7.29 -14.55
C SER A 200 -3.93 8.50 -13.73
N LYS A 201 -5.06 8.40 -13.01
CA LYS A 201 -5.54 9.46 -12.11
C LYS A 201 -4.50 9.76 -11.01
N LEU A 202 -3.90 8.72 -10.41
CA LEU A 202 -2.81 8.87 -9.44
C LEU A 202 -1.59 9.55 -10.05
N GLN A 203 -1.15 9.11 -11.23
CA GLN A 203 -0.01 9.70 -11.93
C GLN A 203 -0.22 11.20 -12.19
N ASN A 204 -1.41 11.60 -12.62
CA ASN A 204 -1.76 13.01 -12.81
C ASN A 204 -1.72 13.77 -11.48
N GLY A 205 -2.22 13.18 -10.39
CA GLY A 205 -2.10 13.77 -9.05
C GLY A 205 -0.66 14.01 -8.62
N PHE A 206 0.22 13.02 -8.81
CA PHE A 206 1.65 13.17 -8.51
C PHE A 206 2.36 14.21 -9.40
N GLN A 207 1.94 14.39 -10.66
CA GLN A 207 2.48 15.43 -11.55
C GLN A 207 2.18 16.85 -11.06
N LEU A 208 1.12 17.05 -10.29
CA LEU A 208 0.79 18.35 -9.70
C LEU A 208 1.66 18.69 -8.49
N LEU A 209 2.41 17.72 -7.94
CA LEU A 209 3.22 17.89 -6.75
C LEU A 209 4.65 18.31 -7.12
N ASP A 210 5.14 19.38 -6.51
CA ASP A 210 6.56 19.73 -6.53
C ASP A 210 7.33 18.87 -5.52
N LEU A 211 7.69 17.65 -5.94
CA LEU A 211 8.38 16.67 -5.09
C LEU A 211 9.84 17.08 -4.82
N LYS A 212 10.09 17.68 -3.66
CA LYS A 212 11.46 18.07 -3.23
C LYS A 212 12.27 16.92 -2.62
N ASN A 213 11.62 15.83 -2.23
CA ASN A 213 12.27 14.69 -1.59
C ASN A 213 12.85 13.70 -2.62
N ASP A 214 14.17 13.46 -2.56
CA ASP A 214 14.91 12.55 -3.44
C ASP A 214 14.37 11.11 -3.45
N MET A 215 14.04 10.57 -2.28
CA MET A 215 13.54 9.21 -2.14
C MET A 215 12.17 9.07 -2.82
N LEU A 216 11.30 10.05 -2.60
CA LEU A 216 9.95 10.07 -3.19
C LEU A 216 10.02 10.24 -4.71
N ARG A 217 10.93 11.09 -5.21
CA ARG A 217 11.19 11.23 -6.66
C ARG A 217 11.62 9.92 -7.31
N LYS A 218 12.60 9.22 -6.71
CA LYS A 218 13.08 7.93 -7.22
C LYS A 218 11.97 6.88 -7.29
N ARG A 219 11.07 6.85 -6.29
CA ARG A 219 9.90 5.95 -6.28
C ARG A 219 8.85 6.37 -7.30
N TYR A 220 8.64 7.67 -7.48
CA TYR A 220 7.74 8.21 -8.48
C TYR A 220 8.20 7.90 -9.91
N ASP A 221 9.51 7.84 -10.19
CA ASP A 221 9.98 7.44 -11.53
C ASP A 221 9.47 6.04 -11.95
N SER A 222 9.32 5.12 -11.00
CA SER A 222 8.72 3.80 -11.24
C SER A 222 7.24 3.87 -11.65
N LEU A 223 6.48 4.86 -11.16
CA LEU A 223 5.07 5.06 -11.49
C LEU A 223 4.86 5.25 -13.00
N LYS A 224 5.78 5.95 -13.67
CA LYS A 224 5.73 6.13 -15.13
C LYS A 224 5.80 4.80 -15.88
N TYR A 225 6.68 3.89 -15.45
CA TYR A 225 6.82 2.57 -16.05
C TYR A 225 5.60 1.68 -15.74
N ASN A 226 5.08 1.76 -14.52
CA ASN A 226 3.85 1.07 -14.09
C ASN A 226 2.64 1.47 -14.96
N SER A 227 2.44 2.77 -15.15
CA SER A 227 1.39 3.31 -16.04
C SER A 227 1.55 2.83 -17.49
N GLN A 228 2.76 2.87 -18.04
CA GLN A 228 3.03 2.34 -19.38
C GLN A 228 2.76 0.84 -19.50
N ARG A 229 3.08 0.06 -18.47
CA ARG A 229 2.82 -1.39 -18.43
C ARG A 229 1.33 -1.68 -18.45
N LEU A 230 0.52 -1.00 -17.63
CA LEU A 230 -0.93 -1.16 -17.62
C LEU A 230 -1.55 -0.77 -18.97
N ASN A 231 -1.12 0.34 -19.56
CA ASN A 231 -1.57 0.74 -20.90
C ASN A 231 -1.28 -0.31 -21.97
N LYS A 232 -0.11 -0.96 -21.92
CA LYS A 232 0.22 -2.08 -22.84
C LYS A 232 -0.69 -3.28 -22.62
N ILE A 233 -0.95 -3.66 -21.37
CA ILE A 233 -1.86 -4.76 -21.05
C ILE A 233 -3.27 -4.47 -21.60
N VAL A 234 -3.80 -3.28 -21.33
CA VAL A 234 -5.12 -2.86 -21.84
C VAL A 234 -5.16 -2.90 -23.36
N TYR A 235 -4.12 -2.39 -24.02
CA TYR A 235 -4.01 -2.41 -25.48
C TYR A 235 -4.03 -3.86 -26.02
N ASP A 236 -3.23 -4.75 -25.44
CA ASP A 236 -3.15 -6.15 -25.85
C ASP A 236 -4.47 -6.91 -25.71
N LEU A 237 -5.20 -6.68 -24.61
CA LEU A 237 -6.51 -7.29 -24.37
C LEU A 237 -7.58 -6.71 -25.28
N SER A 238 -7.55 -5.39 -25.51
CA SER A 238 -8.49 -4.68 -26.39
C SER A 238 -8.33 -5.12 -27.84
N LEU A 239 -7.09 -5.24 -28.34
CA LEU A 239 -6.80 -5.72 -29.70
C LEU A 239 -7.38 -7.12 -29.96
N ARG A 240 -7.49 -7.94 -28.91
CA ARG A 240 -8.02 -9.31 -28.96
C ARG A 240 -9.51 -9.39 -28.61
N ASN A 241 -10.17 -8.26 -28.33
CA ASN A 241 -11.57 -8.20 -27.89
C ASN A 241 -11.87 -9.07 -26.66
N LEU A 242 -10.94 -9.12 -25.71
CA LEU A 242 -11.07 -9.93 -24.49
C LEU A 242 -11.80 -9.20 -23.37
N ILE A 243 -11.87 -7.87 -23.42
CA ILE A 243 -12.57 -7.06 -22.42
C ILE A 243 -14.03 -6.92 -22.84
N THR A 244 -14.92 -7.63 -22.15
CA THR A 244 -16.35 -7.70 -22.52
C THR A 244 -17.28 -6.92 -21.60
N THR A 245 -16.84 -6.63 -20.39
CA THR A 245 -17.63 -5.86 -19.41
C THR A 245 -17.06 -4.46 -19.32
N LYS A 246 -17.93 -3.46 -19.29
CA LYS A 246 -17.50 -2.07 -19.13
C LYS A 246 -17.12 -1.85 -17.67
N GLY A 247 -15.87 -1.41 -17.45
CA GLY A 247 -15.37 -0.98 -16.16
C GLY A 247 -14.96 0.48 -16.22
N GLU A 248 -15.45 1.28 -15.29
CA GLU A 248 -15.15 2.71 -15.20
C GLU A 248 -14.86 3.15 -13.76
N VAL A 249 -13.89 4.05 -13.64
CA VAL A 249 -13.53 4.70 -12.38
C VAL A 249 -14.22 6.05 -12.31
N ILE A 250 -15.24 6.16 -11.46
CA ILE A 250 -16.04 7.39 -11.24
C ILE A 250 -15.35 8.33 -10.24
#